data_AF-A0A433C2I7-F1
#
_entry.id   AF-A0A433C2I7-F1
#
_cell.length_a   1.000
_cell.length_b   1.000
_cell.length_c   1.000
_cell.angle_alpha   90.00
_cell.angle_beta   90.00
_cell.angle_gamma   90.00
#
_symmetry.space_group_name_H-M   'P 1'
#
loop_
_entity.id
_entity.type
_entity.pdbx_description
1 polymer ?
#
loop_
_entity_poly.entity_id
_entity_poly.type
_entity_poly.pdbx_seq_one_letter_code
_entity_poly.pdbx_strand_id
1 'polypeptide(L)'
;MGAVFVFGSSVPLLIYAATVSARLRQLGVTAPGATIALAGGVLAAGGLGLSSLLLWTLSRPEIITAGSLINALYYLVFLTGGVAHVVMLGLLTAGIAVPALILQLVPRPVAWTGLGIAAAAELATIVLIWPPASPLLPLARFSALIWLVAVGVLLPKRRAARNRQEHTIPGGPA
;
A
#
# COMPACT_ATOMS: atom_id res chain seq x y z
N MET A 1 -9.22 20.49 10.31
CA MET A 1 -8.07 19.81 10.94
C MET A 1 -7.87 18.39 10.43
N GLY A 2 -8.89 17.51 10.46
CA GLY A 2 -8.74 16.10 10.02
C GLY A 2 -8.18 15.90 8.61
N ALA A 3 -8.62 16.69 7.63
CA ALA A 3 -8.09 16.64 6.25
C ALA A 3 -6.57 16.82 6.21
N VAL A 4 -6.02 17.84 6.86
CA VAL A 4 -4.57 18.14 6.82
C VAL A 4 -3.72 16.96 7.31
N PHE A 5 -4.15 16.26 8.36
CA PHE A 5 -3.45 15.07 8.84
C PHE A 5 -3.53 13.88 7.88
N VAL A 6 -4.69 13.68 7.22
CA VAL A 6 -4.84 12.64 6.20
C VAL A 6 -3.94 12.93 4.99
N PHE A 7 -3.92 14.18 4.53
CA PHE A 7 -2.99 14.61 3.48
C PHE A 7 -1.54 14.37 3.89
N GLY A 8 -1.16 14.79 5.10
CA GLY A 8 0.17 14.56 5.66
C GLY A 8 0.57 13.08 5.69
N SER A 9 -0.37 12.18 5.99
CA SER A 9 -0.15 10.73 6.02
C SER A 9 0.04 10.09 4.62
N SER A 10 -0.43 10.76 3.55
CA SER A 10 -0.27 10.25 2.19
C SER A 10 1.20 10.25 1.74
N VAL A 11 2.00 11.19 2.24
CA VAL A 11 3.42 11.34 1.90
C VAL A 11 4.26 10.19 2.45
N PRO A 12 4.21 9.82 3.75
CA PRO A 12 4.86 8.61 4.26
C PRO A 12 4.44 7.34 3.53
N LEU A 13 3.16 7.20 3.18
CA LEU A 13 2.68 6.03 2.44
C LEU A 13 3.33 5.92 1.06
N LEU A 14 3.44 7.05 0.34
CA LEU A 14 4.12 7.12 -0.95
C LEU A 14 5.61 6.75 -0.83
N ILE A 15 6.29 7.31 0.16
CA ILE A 15 7.72 7.01 0.43
C ILE A 15 7.90 5.53 0.76
N TYR A 16 7.01 4.96 1.59
CA TYR A 16 7.03 3.55 1.92
C TYR A 16 6.86 2.68 0.67
N ALA A 17 5.88 2.98 -0.18
CA ALA A 17 5.65 2.25 -1.42
C ALA A 17 6.87 2.29 -2.36
N ALA A 18 7.49 3.47 -2.51
CA ALA A 18 8.69 3.65 -3.33
C ALA A 18 9.88 2.85 -2.79
N THR A 19 10.13 2.92 -1.48
CA THR A 19 11.27 2.25 -0.84
C THR A 19 11.14 0.73 -0.86
N VAL A 20 9.96 0.17 -0.56
CA VAL A 20 9.75 -1.28 -0.62
C VAL A 20 9.83 -1.79 -2.05
N SER A 21 9.26 -1.07 -3.02
CA SER A 21 9.34 -1.47 -4.42
C SER A 21 10.77 -1.45 -4.95
N ALA A 22 11.56 -0.45 -4.58
CA ALA A 22 12.99 -0.40 -4.90
C ALA A 22 13.76 -1.54 -4.25
N ARG A 23 13.44 -1.87 -3.00
CA ARG A 23 14.06 -2.97 -2.26
C ARG A 23 13.74 -4.34 -2.85
N LEU A 24 12.50 -4.57 -3.28
CA LEU A 24 12.11 -5.80 -3.99
C LEU A 24 12.93 -5.97 -5.28
N ARG A 25 13.10 -4.90 -6.07
CA ARG A 25 13.99 -4.92 -7.25
C ARG A 25 15.43 -5.26 -6.89
N GLN A 26 15.97 -4.66 -5.82
CA GLN A 26 17.33 -4.95 -5.33
C GLN A 26 17.51 -6.39 -4.84
N LEU A 27 16.45 -7.04 -4.36
CA LEU A 27 16.46 -8.45 -3.94
C LEU A 27 16.38 -9.44 -5.13
N GLY A 28 16.37 -8.94 -6.37
CA GLY A 28 16.34 -9.77 -7.57
C GLY A 28 14.94 -10.17 -8.00
N VAL A 29 13.89 -9.50 -7.51
CA VAL A 29 12.53 -9.66 -8.06
C VAL A 29 12.53 -9.07 -9.47
N THR A 30 12.71 -9.93 -10.47
CA THR A 30 12.56 -9.61 -11.90
C THR A 30 11.10 -9.69 -12.36
N ALA A 31 10.24 -10.31 -11.54
CA ALA A 31 8.81 -10.38 -11.80
C ALA A 31 8.13 -9.00 -11.70
N PRO A 32 6.98 -8.79 -12.38
CA PRO A 32 6.24 -7.52 -12.37
C PRO A 32 5.74 -7.07 -10.97
N GLY A 33 5.85 -7.91 -9.94
CA GLY A 33 5.34 -7.60 -8.60
C GLY A 33 5.86 -6.28 -8.03
N ALA A 34 7.13 -5.92 -8.26
CA ALA A 34 7.70 -4.68 -7.76
C ALA A 34 7.16 -3.42 -8.46
N THR A 35 6.78 -3.50 -9.74
CA THR A 35 6.16 -2.37 -10.46
C THR A 35 4.67 -2.26 -10.14
N ILE A 36 3.99 -3.40 -9.98
CA ILE A 36 2.59 -3.46 -9.51
C ILE A 36 2.47 -2.87 -8.10
N ALA A 37 3.40 -3.23 -7.20
CA ALA A 37 3.45 -2.69 -5.85
C ALA A 37 3.60 -1.15 -5.87
N LEU A 38 4.52 -0.64 -6.70
CA LEU A 38 4.73 0.80 -6.83
C LEU A 38 3.50 1.51 -7.37
N ALA A 39 2.90 1.00 -8.45
CA ALA A 39 1.71 1.57 -9.07
C ALA A 39 0.54 1.62 -8.07
N GLY A 40 0.26 0.51 -7.39
CA GLY A 40 -0.77 0.43 -6.35
C GLY A 40 -0.50 1.42 -5.21
N GLY A 41 0.75 1.49 -4.72
CA GLY A 41 1.11 2.42 -3.64
C GLY A 41 1.00 3.90 -4.02
N VAL A 42 1.41 4.26 -5.24
CA VAL A 42 1.27 5.63 -5.78
C VAL A 42 -0.20 6.01 -5.90
N LEU A 43 -1.03 5.13 -6.47
CA LEU A 43 -2.46 5.37 -6.64
C LEU A 43 -3.18 5.41 -5.28
N ALA A 44 -2.80 4.56 -4.33
CA ALA A 44 -3.35 4.57 -2.98
C ALA A 44 -3.03 5.87 -2.23
N ALA A 45 -1.78 6.33 -2.29
CA ALA A 45 -1.36 7.60 -1.69
C ALA A 45 -2.04 8.80 -2.39
N GLY A 46 -2.10 8.78 -3.73
CA GLY A 46 -2.80 9.78 -4.52
C GLY A 46 -4.28 9.86 -4.18
N GLY A 47 -4.97 8.72 -4.03
CA GLY A 47 -6.37 8.65 -3.62
C GLY A 47 -6.63 9.27 -2.24
N LEU A 48 -5.77 9.01 -1.25
CA LEU A 48 -5.85 9.66 0.07
C LEU A 48 -5.59 11.16 -0.01
N GLY A 49 -4.56 11.57 -0.76
CA GLY A 49 -4.24 12.99 -0.95
C GLY A 49 -5.40 13.74 -1.58
N LEU A 50 -5.96 13.19 -2.66
CA LEU A 50 -7.09 13.78 -3.38
C LEU A 50 -8.35 13.81 -2.51
N SER A 51 -8.68 12.73 -1.82
CA SER A 51 -9.80 12.68 -0.86
C SER A 51 -9.70 13.77 0.21
N SER A 52 -8.49 13.97 0.74
CA SER A 52 -8.25 15.03 1.72
C SER A 52 -8.40 16.44 1.13
N LEU A 53 -7.93 16.67 -0.10
CA LEU A 53 -8.09 17.97 -0.76
C LEU A 53 -9.57 18.28 -1.01
N LEU A 54 -10.35 17.29 -1.44
CA LEU A 54 -11.80 17.41 -1.59
C LEU A 54 -12.52 17.70 -0.27
N LEU A 55 -12.13 17.01 0.81
CA LEU A 55 -12.70 17.23 2.14
C LEU A 55 -12.34 18.62 2.70
N TRP A 56 -11.15 19.12 2.40
CA TRP A 56 -10.77 20.48 2.74
C TRP A 56 -11.60 21.52 1.96
N THR A 57 -11.88 21.26 0.68
CA THR A 57 -12.74 22.13 -0.14
C THR A 57 -14.14 22.27 0.47
N LEU A 58 -14.73 21.20 1.01
CA LEU A 58 -16.01 21.25 1.74
C LEU A 58 -16.03 22.18 2.96
N SER A 59 -14.87 22.55 3.50
CA SER A 59 -14.76 23.48 4.64
C SER A 59 -14.93 24.96 4.23
N ARG A 60 -15.06 25.25 2.93
CA ARG A 60 -15.24 26.62 2.43
C ARG A 60 -16.69 27.09 2.61
N PRO A 61 -16.91 28.28 3.19
CA PRO A 61 -18.26 28.77 3.50
C PRO A 61 -19.15 28.92 2.25
N GLU A 62 -18.55 29.20 1.10
CA GLU A 62 -19.21 29.29 -0.21
C GLU A 62 -19.87 27.98 -0.67
N ILE A 63 -19.36 26.83 -0.19
CA ILE A 63 -19.80 25.49 -0.63
C ILE A 63 -20.89 24.94 0.29
N ILE A 64 -20.93 25.40 1.56
CA ILE A 64 -21.83 24.88 2.60
C ILE A 64 -23.30 25.22 2.31
N THR A 65 -23.58 26.20 1.45
CA THR A 65 -24.92 26.61 1.06
C THR A 65 -25.50 25.81 -0.12
N ALA A 66 -24.67 25.05 -0.84
CA ALA A 66 -25.06 24.30 -2.04
C ALA A 66 -25.21 22.79 -1.75
N GLY A 67 -26.40 22.37 -1.32
CA GLY A 67 -26.66 20.98 -0.88
C GLY A 67 -26.31 19.87 -1.89
N SER A 68 -26.54 20.09 -3.19
CA SER A 68 -26.18 19.11 -4.23
C SER A 68 -24.67 18.96 -4.40
N LEU A 69 -23.93 20.07 -4.36
CA LEU A 69 -22.47 20.09 -4.44
C LEU A 69 -21.83 19.39 -3.24
N ILE A 70 -22.39 19.60 -2.05
CA ILE A 70 -21.94 18.93 -0.82
C ILE A 70 -22.04 17.41 -0.97
N ASN A 71 -23.18 16.90 -1.41
CA ASN A 71 -23.38 15.47 -1.61
C ASN A 71 -22.41 14.89 -2.64
N ALA A 72 -22.24 15.56 -3.79
CA ALA A 72 -21.31 15.12 -4.82
C ALA A 72 -19.87 15.05 -4.30
N LEU A 73 -19.43 16.07 -3.55
CA LEU A 73 -18.09 16.09 -2.95
C LEU A 73 -17.92 15.00 -1.88
N TYR A 74 -18.93 14.75 -1.03
CA TYR A 74 -18.86 13.65 -0.05
C TYR A 74 -18.78 12.28 -0.71
N TYR A 75 -19.53 12.04 -1.79
CA TYR A 75 -19.39 10.82 -2.58
C TYR A 75 -17.98 10.70 -3.16
N LEU A 76 -17.44 11.77 -3.70
CA LEU A 76 -16.10 11.75 -4.29
C LEU A 76 -15.01 11.51 -3.23
N VAL A 77 -15.14 12.11 -2.04
CA VAL A 77 -14.30 11.84 -0.86
C VAL A 77 -14.37 10.36 -0.47
N PHE A 78 -15.58 9.78 -0.43
CA PHE A 78 -15.78 8.37 -0.12
C PHE A 78 -15.19 7.42 -1.17
N LEU A 79 -15.39 7.70 -2.47
CA LEU A 79 -14.83 6.87 -3.54
C LEU A 79 -13.30 6.91 -3.53
N THR A 80 -12.71 8.09 -3.39
CA THR A 80 -11.26 8.29 -3.52
C THR A 80 -10.50 7.85 -2.27
N GLY A 81 -11.00 8.16 -1.08
CA GLY A 81 -10.37 7.82 0.20
C GLY A 81 -10.83 6.50 0.82
N GLY A 82 -11.95 5.95 0.34
CA GLY A 82 -12.49 4.65 0.72
C GLY A 82 -12.12 3.59 -0.32
N VAL A 83 -12.99 3.37 -1.30
CA VAL A 83 -12.90 2.22 -2.23
C VAL A 83 -11.60 2.26 -3.04
N ALA A 84 -11.32 3.34 -3.76
CA ALA A 84 -10.15 3.43 -4.63
C ALA A 84 -8.85 3.29 -3.83
N HIS A 85 -8.75 3.96 -2.68
CA HIS A 85 -7.60 3.83 -1.80
C HIS A 85 -7.40 2.39 -1.32
N VAL A 86 -8.44 1.73 -0.82
CA VAL A 86 -8.36 0.37 -0.27
C VAL A 86 -7.97 -0.64 -1.34
N VAL A 87 -8.59 -0.58 -2.52
CA VAL A 87 -8.27 -1.48 -3.65
C VAL A 87 -6.81 -1.30 -4.07
N MET A 88 -6.35 -0.06 -4.26
CA MET A 88 -4.96 0.21 -4.66
C MET A 88 -3.94 -0.18 -3.58
N LEU A 89 -4.32 -0.06 -2.31
CA LEU A 89 -3.53 -0.55 -1.18
C LEU A 89 -3.48 -2.09 -1.15
N GLY A 90 -4.56 -2.75 -1.56
CA GLY A 90 -4.60 -4.19 -1.84
C GLY A 90 -3.61 -4.59 -2.92
N LEU A 91 -3.56 -3.84 -4.03
CA LEU A 91 -2.61 -4.06 -5.11
C LEU A 91 -1.15 -3.87 -4.68
N LEU A 92 -0.88 -2.84 -3.86
CA LEU A 92 0.43 -2.67 -3.19
C LEU A 92 0.78 -3.91 -2.36
N THR A 93 -0.16 -4.36 -1.55
CA THR A 93 0.00 -5.52 -0.65
C THR A 93 0.25 -6.81 -1.45
N ALA A 94 -0.52 -7.07 -2.51
CA ALA A 94 -0.35 -8.21 -3.40
C ALA A 94 1.02 -8.17 -4.11
N GLY A 95 1.39 -7.00 -4.65
CA GLY A 95 2.67 -6.80 -5.33
C GLY A 95 3.89 -7.07 -4.44
N ILE A 96 3.73 -6.95 -3.10
CA ILE A 96 4.75 -7.33 -2.13
C ILE A 96 4.61 -8.81 -1.73
N ALA A 97 3.41 -9.26 -1.39
CA ALA A 97 3.15 -10.59 -0.84
C ALA A 97 3.49 -11.72 -1.82
N VAL A 98 3.14 -11.57 -3.10
CA VAL A 98 3.38 -12.57 -4.15
C VAL A 98 4.88 -12.87 -4.34
N PRO A 99 5.75 -11.89 -4.66
CA PRO A 99 7.18 -12.16 -4.79
C PRO A 99 7.82 -12.55 -3.46
N ALA A 100 7.34 -12.04 -2.32
CA ALA A 100 7.82 -12.44 -1.01
C ALA A 100 7.54 -13.92 -0.70
N LEU A 101 6.40 -14.46 -1.17
CA LEU A 101 6.05 -15.88 -1.07
C LEU A 101 6.90 -16.74 -2.02
N ILE A 102 7.02 -16.33 -3.29
CA ILE A 102 7.75 -17.08 -4.33
C ILE A 102 9.24 -17.17 -4.01
N LEU A 103 9.85 -16.06 -3.61
CA LEU A 103 11.29 -16.00 -3.28
C LEU A 103 11.59 -16.31 -1.81
N GLN A 104 10.58 -16.70 -1.03
CA GLN A 104 10.68 -17.03 0.40
C GLN A 104 11.45 -15.98 1.23
N LEU A 105 11.19 -14.70 0.95
CA LEU A 105 11.88 -13.56 1.59
C LEU A 105 11.41 -13.32 3.03
N VAL A 106 10.24 -13.85 3.39
CA VAL A 106 9.58 -13.72 4.70
C VAL A 106 8.94 -15.06 5.09
N PRO A 107 8.60 -15.26 6.38
CA PRO A 107 7.92 -16.48 6.81
C PRO A 107 6.63 -16.70 6.02
N ARG A 108 6.40 -17.94 5.56
CA ARG A 108 5.20 -18.35 4.82
C ARG A 108 3.88 -17.83 5.41
N PRO A 109 3.61 -17.89 6.74
CA PRO A 109 2.34 -17.38 7.27
C PRO A 109 2.15 -15.89 7.00
N VAL A 110 3.21 -15.08 7.12
CA VAL A 110 3.13 -13.64 6.86
C VAL A 110 2.83 -13.35 5.39
N ALA A 111 3.41 -14.11 4.46
CA ALA A 111 3.10 -13.95 3.05
C ALA A 111 1.64 -14.31 2.74
N TRP A 112 1.11 -15.39 3.33
CA TRP A 112 -0.29 -15.79 3.18
C TRP A 112 -1.27 -14.79 3.79
N THR A 113 -0.97 -14.22 4.97
CA THR A 113 -1.83 -13.17 5.54
C THR A 113 -1.89 -11.95 4.62
N GLY A 114 -0.77 -11.57 4.00
CA GLY A 114 -0.73 -10.47 3.04
C GLY A 114 -1.60 -10.73 1.81
N LEU A 115 -1.55 -11.95 1.28
CA LEU A 115 -2.39 -12.35 0.15
C LEU A 115 -3.88 -12.34 0.51
N GLY A 116 -4.24 -12.83 1.71
CA GLY A 116 -5.62 -12.78 2.21
C GLY A 116 -6.13 -11.34 2.38
N ILE A 117 -5.29 -10.46 2.92
CA ILE A 117 -5.61 -9.03 3.06
C ILE A 117 -5.76 -8.36 1.69
N ALA A 118 -4.88 -8.67 0.74
CA ALA A 118 -4.99 -8.14 -0.61
C ALA A 118 -6.30 -8.59 -1.29
N ALA A 119 -6.68 -9.85 -1.14
CA ALA A 119 -7.96 -10.34 -1.64
C ALA A 119 -9.15 -9.63 -0.97
N ALA A 120 -9.10 -9.42 0.34
CA ALA A 120 -10.13 -8.66 1.06
C ALA A 120 -10.21 -7.19 0.59
N ALA A 121 -9.07 -6.58 0.26
CA ALA A 121 -9.02 -5.22 -0.28
C ALA A 121 -9.60 -5.13 -1.70
N GLU A 122 -9.34 -6.10 -2.58
CA GLU A 122 -9.95 -6.16 -3.92
C GLU A 122 -11.45 -6.41 -3.85
N LEU A 123 -11.89 -7.27 -2.92
CA LEU A 123 -13.32 -7.51 -2.63
C LEU A 123 -14.03 -6.24 -2.18
N ALA A 124 -13.33 -5.22 -1.68
CA ALA A 124 -13.92 -3.94 -1.31
C ALA A 124 -14.53 -3.20 -2.51
N THR A 125 -14.18 -3.56 -3.75
CA THR A 125 -14.86 -3.08 -4.97
C THR A 125 -16.35 -3.38 -4.96
N ILE A 126 -16.78 -4.45 -4.28
CA ILE A 126 -18.19 -4.83 -4.17
C ILE A 126 -19.05 -3.75 -3.48
N VAL A 127 -18.43 -2.87 -2.68
CA VAL A 127 -19.10 -1.74 -2.02
C VAL A 127 -19.76 -0.79 -3.03
N LEU A 128 -19.25 -0.72 -4.26
CA LEU A 128 -19.87 0.08 -5.33
C LEU A 128 -21.23 -0.47 -5.79
N ILE A 129 -21.45 -1.78 -5.64
CA ILE A 129 -22.72 -2.45 -5.99
C ILE A 129 -23.58 -2.62 -4.74
N TRP A 130 -22.96 -2.90 -3.59
CA TRP A 130 -23.61 -3.20 -2.33
C TRP A 130 -23.05 -2.32 -1.19
N PRO A 131 -23.58 -1.09 -1.00
CA PRO A 131 -23.08 -0.16 0.03
C PRO A 131 -23.07 -0.69 1.48
N PRO A 132 -24.00 -1.58 1.90
CA PRO A 132 -23.91 -2.22 3.21
C PRO A 132 -22.61 -3.01 3.48
N ALA A 133 -21.81 -3.34 2.46
CA ALA A 133 -20.49 -3.96 2.62
C ALA A 133 -19.40 -2.96 3.07
N SER A 134 -19.74 -1.70 3.32
CA SER A 134 -18.80 -0.65 3.78
C SER A 134 -17.93 -1.02 4.99
N PRO A 135 -18.36 -1.84 5.97
CA PRO A 135 -17.47 -2.29 7.06
C PRO A 135 -16.23 -3.07 6.59
N LEU A 136 -16.24 -3.59 5.37
CA LEU A 136 -15.08 -4.24 4.75
C LEU A 136 -13.93 -3.26 4.48
N LEU A 137 -14.26 -1.98 4.20
CA LEU A 137 -13.27 -0.94 3.88
C LEU A 137 -12.31 -0.66 5.06
N PRO A 138 -12.79 -0.35 6.28
CA PRO A 138 -11.91 -0.19 7.43
C PRO A 138 -11.11 -1.46 7.73
N LEU A 139 -11.74 -2.63 7.64
CA LEU A 139 -11.10 -3.90 7.98
C LEU A 139 -9.91 -4.18 7.05
N ALA A 140 -10.11 -4.07 5.74
CA ALA A 140 -9.05 -4.23 4.74
C ALA A 140 -7.95 -3.17 4.92
N ARG A 141 -8.32 -1.91 5.19
CA ARG A 141 -7.36 -0.82 5.37
C ARG A 141 -6.45 -1.03 6.58
N PHE A 142 -7.02 -1.28 7.75
CA PHE A 142 -6.24 -1.42 8.98
C PHE A 142 -5.38 -2.67 8.95
N SER A 143 -5.94 -3.80 8.49
CA SER A 143 -5.19 -5.05 8.36
C SER A 143 -4.00 -4.90 7.41
N ALA A 144 -4.19 -4.25 6.26
CA ALA A 144 -3.11 -3.97 5.32
C ALA A 144 -2.04 -3.04 5.90
N LEU A 145 -2.41 -1.94 6.57
CA LEU A 145 -1.43 -1.05 7.18
C LEU A 145 -0.59 -1.77 8.26
N ILE A 146 -1.24 -2.56 9.13
CA ILE A 146 -0.54 -3.37 10.14
C ILE A 146 0.41 -4.37 9.47
N TRP A 147 -0.06 -5.02 8.40
CA TRP A 147 0.75 -5.99 7.66
C TRP A 147 1.95 -5.35 6.97
N LEU A 148 1.78 -4.18 6.34
CA LEU A 148 2.88 -3.44 5.71
C LEU A 148 3.95 -3.07 6.74
N VAL A 149 3.56 -2.64 7.94
CA VAL A 149 4.52 -2.38 9.03
C VAL A 149 5.29 -3.66 9.38
N ALA A 150 4.60 -4.78 9.56
CA ALA A 150 5.25 -6.07 9.87
C ALA A 150 6.23 -6.50 8.77
N VAL A 151 5.84 -6.38 7.50
CA VAL A 151 6.69 -6.74 6.35
C VAL A 151 7.88 -5.80 6.19
N GLY A 152 7.70 -4.51 6.45
CA GLY A 152 8.80 -3.54 6.45
C GLY A 152 9.93 -3.94 7.42
N VAL A 153 9.55 -4.46 8.60
CA VAL A 153 10.49 -4.98 9.62
C VAL A 153 11.11 -6.31 9.22
N LEU A 154 10.32 -7.23 8.66
CA LEU A 154 10.75 -8.60 8.34
C LEU A 154 11.59 -8.73 7.06
N LEU A 155 11.39 -7.83 6.08
CA LEU A 155 12.17 -7.88 4.84
C LEU A 155 13.68 -7.77 5.16
N PRO A 156 14.57 -8.56 4.53
CA PRO A 156 16.02 -8.51 4.75
C PRO A 156 16.66 -7.23 4.20
N LYS A 157 17.53 -6.55 4.97
CA LYS A 157 18.10 -5.22 4.62
C LYS A 157 19.14 -5.26 3.51
N ARG A 158 19.75 -6.41 3.25
CA ARG A 158 20.67 -6.66 2.13
C ARG A 158 20.58 -8.13 1.72
N ARG A 159 20.75 -8.40 0.42
CA ARG A 159 21.26 -9.70 -0.05
C ARG A 159 22.64 -9.84 0.58
N ALA A 160 22.75 -10.61 1.67
CA ALA A 160 24.01 -10.79 2.38
C ALA A 160 25.06 -11.30 1.40
N ALA A 161 26.08 -10.48 1.12
CA ALA A 161 27.51 -10.79 1.01
C ALA A 161 27.96 -12.20 0.56
N ARG A 162 27.20 -12.92 -0.26
CA ARG A 162 27.60 -14.24 -0.81
C ARG A 162 28.67 -14.14 -1.90
N ASN A 163 29.25 -12.95 -2.11
CA ASN A 163 30.45 -12.75 -2.93
C ASN A 163 31.69 -12.36 -2.11
N ARG A 164 31.62 -12.26 -0.77
CA ARG A 164 32.82 -11.96 0.06
C ARG A 164 33.52 -13.22 0.60
N GLN A 165 32.89 -14.40 0.51
CA GLN A 165 33.54 -15.68 0.86
C GLN A 165 34.35 -16.28 -0.31
N GLU A 166 34.04 -15.96 -1.56
CA GLU A 166 34.80 -16.46 -2.73
C GLU A 166 36.15 -15.74 -2.95
N HIS A 167 36.38 -14.59 -2.30
CA HIS A 167 37.64 -13.83 -2.38
C HIS A 167 38.53 -13.94 -1.13
N THR A 168 38.17 -14.83 -0.19
CA THR A 168 38.99 -15.12 0.99
C THR A 168 39.33 -16.59 1.07
N ILE A 169 39.85 -17.16 -0.03
CA ILE A 169 40.81 -18.26 0.10
C ILE A 169 42.20 -17.62 0.10
N PRO A 170 42.90 -17.57 1.25
CA PRO A 170 44.32 -17.26 1.28
C PRO A 170 45.05 -18.46 0.68
N GLY A 171 45.33 -18.39 -0.62
CA GLY A 171 46.23 -19.32 -1.31
C GLY A 171 47.69 -18.96 -1.02
N GLY A 172 48.13 -19.28 0.19
CA GLY A 172 49.53 -19.45 0.58
C GLY A 172 49.53 -20.22 1.90
N PRO A 173 50.44 -21.17 2.19
CA PRO A 173 51.84 -21.22 1.74
C PRO A 173 52.37 -22.61 1.29
N ALA A 174 53.44 -22.61 0.50
CA ALA A 174 54.64 -23.48 0.59
C ALA A 174 55.62 -23.08 -0.51
#